data_AF-A0A0R3QMM5-F1
#
_entry.id   AF-A0A0R3QMM5-F1
#
_cell.length_a   1.000
_cell.length_b   1.000
_cell.length_c   1.000
_cell.angle_alpha   90.00
_cell.angle_beta   90.00
_cell.angle_gamma   90.00
#
_symmetry.space_group_name_H-M   'P 1'
#
loop_
_entity.id
_entity.type
_entity.pdbx_description
1 polymer ?
#
loop_
_entity_poly.entity_id
_entity_poly.type
_entity_poly.pdbx_seq_one_letter_code
_entity_poly.pdbx_strand_id
1 'polypeptide(L)'
;MRTYIVLIFIVERIFCNNTRQRLITLLRTDQKFHDQWVHLIELQHRQVHGQNMGSALEEITDLMLNCMPKLDPKLDHIDYVCPTDIQLYAELGQLTRYCNDSIMELIKGRADSCQHASYTSSFPSIVKFLMKFVRNLTVIETSNATKLGNQTQYLVEQFMEHRSWRNKWKLIVIMPNMEDGELREPEQSAVEVMKSIKLLYEVIPQRTILIVVRSSTLQLWQDASNAHRACQTLLEPWKLYKNLNPVSIWDQVEKICGLHFQSSLFTVQILPLLKDASLPFLSGSSQIDLSLLGHDCVHLSPRGLSLLHIAVWNAILTRLPDRSQTFNFSLERPLCVDPQCPFIRTTKNSAFCIWNHQKINEHGRRSEQLIAISILIIATILFIIILGIMCCFRRYDNKVNEVAENLSKKPPVGVDWTSWKYIDEDSSVSYKS
;
A
#
# COMPACT_ATOMS: atom_id res chain seq x y z
N MET A 1 -31.70 -30.40 -26.91
CA MET A 1 -31.25 -30.03 -25.56
C MET A 1 -29.84 -29.43 -25.56
N ARG A 2 -28.81 -30.12 -26.08
CA ARG A 2 -27.42 -29.60 -26.17
C ARG A 2 -27.30 -28.26 -26.92
N THR A 3 -27.99 -28.09 -28.04
CA THR A 3 -27.96 -26.86 -28.85
C THR A 3 -28.65 -25.67 -28.16
N TYR A 4 -29.73 -25.93 -27.43
CA TYR A 4 -30.46 -24.92 -26.64
C TYR A 4 -29.62 -24.43 -25.45
N ILE A 5 -28.92 -25.35 -24.78
CA ILE A 5 -27.98 -25.04 -23.70
C ILE A 5 -26.81 -24.20 -24.23
N VAL A 6 -26.24 -24.58 -25.39
CA VAL A 6 -25.17 -23.81 -26.03
C VAL A 6 -25.63 -22.41 -26.44
N LEU A 7 -26.86 -22.27 -26.96
CA LEU A 7 -27.43 -20.95 -27.31
C LEU A 7 -27.63 -20.07 -26.08
N ILE A 8 -28.14 -20.62 -24.98
CA ILE A 8 -28.33 -19.90 -23.70
C ILE A 8 -26.97 -19.43 -23.16
N PHE A 9 -25.95 -20.31 -23.15
CA PHE A 9 -24.60 -19.92 -22.74
C PHE A 9 -23.95 -18.87 -23.64
N ILE A 10 -24.27 -18.85 -24.94
CA ILE A 10 -23.76 -17.84 -25.88
C ILE A 10 -24.48 -16.50 -25.69
N VAL A 11 -25.80 -16.50 -25.50
CA VAL A 11 -26.58 -15.27 -25.26
C VAL A 11 -26.26 -14.67 -23.88
N GLU A 12 -26.10 -15.50 -22.85
CA GLU A 12 -25.56 -15.04 -21.57
C GLU A 12 -24.15 -14.48 -21.77
N ARG A 13 -23.22 -15.17 -22.45
CA ARG A 13 -21.86 -14.63 -22.71
C ARG A 13 -21.84 -13.27 -23.41
N ILE A 14 -22.74 -13.01 -24.36
CA ILE A 14 -22.77 -11.75 -25.12
C ILE A 14 -23.29 -10.58 -24.26
N PHE A 15 -24.28 -10.83 -23.39
CA PHE A 15 -24.86 -9.80 -22.53
C PHE A 15 -24.22 -9.69 -21.14
N CYS A 16 -23.44 -10.69 -20.70
CA CYS A 16 -22.80 -10.74 -19.39
C CYS A 16 -21.48 -9.97 -19.31
N ASN A 17 -20.83 -9.70 -20.44
CA ASN A 17 -19.44 -9.23 -20.46
C ASN A 17 -19.27 -7.71 -20.61
N ASN A 18 -20.39 -7.00 -20.72
CA ASN A 18 -20.42 -5.54 -20.83
C ASN A 18 -21.58 -5.00 -19.99
N THR A 19 -21.28 -4.57 -18.76
CA THR A 19 -22.31 -4.17 -17.79
C THR A 19 -23.11 -2.97 -18.29
N ARG A 20 -22.47 -2.05 -19.04
CA ARG A 20 -23.13 -0.91 -19.67
C ARG A 20 -24.18 -1.35 -20.70
N GLN A 21 -23.84 -2.27 -21.61
CA GLN A 21 -24.80 -2.76 -22.60
C GLN A 21 -25.97 -3.49 -21.92
N ARG A 22 -25.70 -4.25 -20.86
CA ARG A 22 -26.72 -4.89 -20.04
C ARG A 22 -27.64 -3.86 -19.38
N LEU A 23 -27.10 -2.81 -18.76
CA LEU A 23 -27.87 -1.71 -18.17
C LEU A 23 -28.81 -1.08 -19.20
N ILE A 24 -28.28 -0.66 -20.35
CA ILE A 24 -29.08 -0.03 -21.42
C ILE A 24 -30.19 -0.96 -21.91
N THR A 25 -29.91 -2.26 -22.01
CA THR A 25 -30.90 -3.26 -22.43
C THR A 25 -32.00 -3.38 -21.38
N LEU A 26 -31.64 -3.60 -20.11
CA LEU A 26 -32.61 -3.77 -19.03
C LEU A 26 -33.49 -2.54 -18.83
N LEU A 27 -32.93 -1.32 -18.92
CA LEU A 27 -33.71 -0.08 -18.86
C LEU A 27 -34.78 0.04 -19.95
N ARG A 28 -34.56 -0.61 -21.11
CA ARG A 28 -35.51 -0.60 -22.23
C ARG A 28 -36.51 -1.75 -22.20
N THR A 29 -36.10 -2.92 -21.71
CA THR A 29 -36.85 -4.16 -21.86
C THR A 29 -37.54 -4.63 -20.58
N ASP A 30 -37.13 -4.15 -19.40
CA ASP A 30 -37.65 -4.59 -18.10
C ASP A 30 -38.10 -3.39 -17.26
N GLN A 31 -39.41 -3.13 -17.26
CA GLN A 31 -40.01 -2.03 -16.50
C GLN A 31 -39.74 -2.15 -15.00
N LYS A 32 -39.78 -3.38 -14.46
CA LYS A 32 -39.54 -3.60 -13.03
C LYS A 32 -38.10 -3.27 -12.66
N PHE A 33 -37.15 -3.64 -13.52
CA PHE A 33 -35.76 -3.22 -13.35
C PHE A 33 -35.61 -1.71 -13.47
N HIS A 34 -36.26 -1.08 -14.46
CA HIS A 34 -36.22 0.37 -14.63
C HIS A 34 -36.68 1.10 -13.36
N ASP A 35 -37.82 0.70 -12.77
CA ASP A 35 -38.34 1.30 -11.54
C ASP A 35 -37.37 1.09 -10.36
N GLN A 36 -36.76 -0.10 -10.25
CA GLN A 36 -35.72 -0.36 -9.25
C GLN A 36 -34.48 0.50 -9.47
N TRP A 37 -34.07 0.69 -10.72
CA TRP A 37 -32.91 1.50 -11.03
C TRP A 37 -33.16 2.98 -10.73
N VAL A 38 -34.34 3.52 -11.06
CA VAL A 38 -34.73 4.89 -10.64
C VAL A 38 -34.71 5.02 -9.11
N HIS A 39 -35.23 4.03 -8.38
CA HIS A 39 -35.15 4.02 -6.92
C HIS A 39 -33.70 4.03 -6.39
N LEU A 40 -32.77 3.33 -7.06
CA LEU A 40 -31.34 3.40 -6.73
C LEU A 40 -30.79 4.82 -6.92
N ILE A 41 -31.11 5.49 -8.03
CA ILE A 41 -30.66 6.87 -8.32
C ILE A 41 -31.13 7.82 -7.22
N GLU A 42 -32.41 7.75 -6.87
CA GLU A 42 -32.99 8.59 -5.82
C GLU A 42 -32.34 8.31 -4.47
N LEU A 43 -32.08 7.04 -4.14
CA LEU A 43 -31.39 6.66 -2.92
C LEU A 43 -29.97 7.22 -2.88
N GLN A 44 -29.18 7.04 -3.94
CA GLN A 44 -27.82 7.58 -4.03
C GLN A 44 -27.83 9.10 -3.89
N HIS A 45 -28.75 9.78 -4.58
CA HIS A 45 -28.89 11.23 -4.48
C HIS A 45 -29.18 11.69 -3.05
N ARG A 46 -30.12 11.03 -2.33
CA ARG A 46 -30.39 11.32 -0.91
C ARG A 46 -29.16 11.10 -0.02
N GLN A 47 -28.41 10.01 -0.26
CA GLN A 47 -27.21 9.68 0.50
C GLN A 47 -26.10 10.74 0.32
N VAL A 48 -25.89 11.25 -0.91
CA VAL A 48 -24.95 12.35 -1.16
C VAL A 48 -25.32 13.59 -0.34
N HIS A 49 -26.58 14.02 -0.39
CA HIS A 49 -27.04 15.25 0.27
C HIS A 49 -26.99 15.14 1.80
N GLY A 50 -27.26 13.95 2.36
CA GLY A 50 -27.26 13.74 3.81
C GLY A 50 -25.88 13.78 4.46
N GLN A 51 -24.80 13.63 3.69
CA GLN A 51 -23.44 13.51 4.23
C GLN A 51 -22.59 14.79 4.15
N ASN A 52 -23.02 15.78 3.36
CA ASN A 52 -22.35 17.09 3.20
C ASN A 52 -20.81 17.01 2.98
N MET A 53 -20.32 15.96 2.32
CA MET A 53 -18.88 15.70 2.18
C MET A 53 -18.27 16.36 0.92
N GLY A 54 -19.11 16.89 0.02
CA GLY A 54 -18.66 17.54 -1.22
C GLY A 54 -17.77 18.76 -0.97
N SER A 55 -18.18 19.66 -0.07
CA SER A 55 -17.40 20.86 0.28
C SER A 55 -16.06 20.52 0.93
N ALA A 56 -16.05 19.56 1.87
CA ALA A 56 -14.82 19.10 2.52
C ALA A 56 -13.80 18.54 1.52
N LEU A 57 -14.29 17.86 0.48
CA LEU A 57 -13.46 17.28 -0.56
C LEU A 57 -12.91 18.34 -1.52
N GLU A 58 -13.65 19.41 -1.80
CA GLU A 58 -13.17 20.55 -2.59
C GLU A 58 -12.04 21.30 -1.86
N GLU A 59 -12.17 21.52 -0.55
CA GLU A 59 -11.18 22.21 0.29
C GLU A 59 -9.86 21.43 0.45
N ILE A 60 -9.88 20.11 0.29
CA ILE A 60 -8.70 19.25 0.49
C ILE A 60 -7.54 19.61 -0.45
N THR A 61 -7.83 20.04 -1.67
CA THR A 61 -6.79 20.35 -2.66
C THR A 61 -5.95 21.57 -2.22
N ASP A 62 -6.52 22.46 -1.41
CA ASP A 62 -5.84 23.64 -0.89
C ASP A 62 -4.95 23.33 0.31
N LEU A 63 -5.21 22.23 1.03
CA LEU A 63 -4.33 21.76 2.12
C LEU A 63 -2.92 21.39 1.62
N MET A 64 -2.78 21.12 0.32
CA MET A 64 -1.49 20.82 -0.31
C MET A 64 -0.66 22.06 -0.65
N LEU A 65 -1.23 23.27 -0.61
CA LEU A 65 -0.50 24.51 -0.90
C LEU A 65 0.71 24.74 0.03
N ASN A 66 0.64 24.19 1.24
CA ASN A 66 1.70 24.31 2.25
C ASN A 66 2.76 23.20 2.16
N CYS A 67 2.63 22.24 1.25
CA CYS A 67 3.62 21.19 1.04
C CYS A 67 4.79 21.76 0.21
N MET A 68 5.83 22.28 0.86
CA MET A 68 7.00 22.85 0.19
C MET A 68 8.13 21.81 0.08
N PRO A 69 8.53 21.37 -1.14
CA PRO A 69 9.66 20.47 -1.29
C PRO A 69 10.95 21.21 -0.94
N LYS A 70 11.85 20.58 -0.17
CA LYS A 70 13.25 20.99 -0.14
C LYS A 70 13.94 20.45 -1.38
N LEU A 71 14.78 21.28 -2.00
CA LEU A 71 15.53 20.94 -3.20
C LEU A 71 16.51 19.80 -2.86
N ASP A 72 16.42 18.68 -3.58
CA ASP A 72 17.33 17.53 -3.46
C ASP A 72 18.12 17.38 -4.78
N PRO A 73 19.41 17.02 -4.75
CA PRO A 73 20.15 16.56 -5.92
C PRO A 73 19.37 15.54 -6.77
N LYS A 74 19.24 15.83 -8.06
CA LYS A 74 18.63 14.93 -9.05
C LYS A 74 19.54 13.74 -9.32
N LEU A 75 19.35 12.65 -8.58
CA LEU A 75 19.88 11.34 -8.91
C LEU A 75 18.95 10.66 -9.91
N ASP A 76 19.50 10.17 -11.03
CA ASP A 76 18.73 9.45 -12.04
C ASP A 76 18.51 7.99 -11.62
N HIS A 77 17.73 7.81 -10.56
CA HIS A 77 17.45 6.51 -9.99
C HIS A 77 16.07 6.50 -9.30
N ILE A 78 15.34 5.40 -9.46
CA ILE A 78 13.94 5.23 -9.05
C ILE A 78 13.68 5.55 -7.56
N ASP A 79 14.66 5.25 -6.71
CA ASP A 79 14.58 5.41 -5.26
C ASP A 79 14.65 6.87 -4.80
N TYR A 80 15.00 7.82 -5.68
CA TYR A 80 15.17 9.24 -5.38
C TYR A 80 14.16 10.14 -6.13
N VAL A 81 13.13 9.54 -6.73
CA VAL A 81 12.15 10.29 -7.53
C VAL A 81 11.17 11.00 -6.61
N CYS A 82 11.16 12.33 -6.67
CA CYS A 82 10.18 13.15 -5.99
C CYS A 82 8.91 13.33 -6.85
N PRO A 83 7.74 13.63 -6.26
CA PRO A 83 6.56 14.00 -7.04
C PRO A 83 6.80 15.17 -8.02
N THR A 84 7.71 16.10 -7.68
CA THR A 84 8.13 17.21 -8.55
C THR A 84 8.91 16.77 -9.79
N ASP A 85 9.48 15.56 -9.81
CA ASP A 85 10.24 15.04 -10.94
C ASP A 85 9.33 14.41 -12.00
N ILE A 86 8.08 14.06 -11.64
CA ILE A 86 7.12 13.47 -12.56
C ILE A 86 6.72 14.49 -13.63
N GLN A 87 6.86 14.09 -14.89
CA GLN A 87 6.56 14.95 -16.05
C GLN A 87 5.45 14.39 -16.91
N LEU A 88 5.29 13.06 -16.95
CA LEU A 88 4.23 12.38 -17.68
C LEU A 88 3.37 11.58 -16.70
N TYR A 89 2.06 11.65 -16.85
CA TYR A 89 1.10 10.90 -16.03
C TYR A 89 0.13 10.14 -16.91
N ALA A 90 -0.22 8.91 -16.55
CA ALA A 90 -1.26 8.14 -17.23
C ALA A 90 -2.04 7.24 -16.27
N GLU A 91 -3.27 6.91 -16.65
CA GLU A 91 -4.21 6.08 -15.89
C GLU A 91 -4.76 4.96 -16.77
N LEU A 92 -4.82 3.74 -16.22
CA LEU A 92 -5.34 2.55 -16.87
C LEU A 92 -6.32 1.80 -15.95
N GLY A 93 -7.29 1.13 -16.55
CA GLY A 93 -8.26 0.29 -15.85
C GLY A 93 -9.58 1.00 -15.56
N GLN A 94 -10.67 0.25 -15.47
CA GLN A 94 -12.01 0.85 -15.32
C GLN A 94 -12.21 1.61 -14.01
N LEU A 95 -11.46 1.32 -12.93
CA LEU A 95 -11.56 2.10 -11.68
C LEU A 95 -10.87 3.46 -11.75
N THR A 96 -10.24 3.82 -12.86
CA THR A 96 -9.77 5.19 -13.11
C THR A 96 -10.86 6.09 -13.71
N ARG A 97 -12.04 5.53 -13.96
CA ARG A 97 -13.17 6.22 -14.59
C ARG A 97 -14.35 6.33 -13.64
N TYR A 98 -15.19 7.32 -13.90
CA TYR A 98 -16.42 7.53 -13.15
C TYR A 98 -17.63 7.75 -14.06
N CYS A 99 -18.81 7.56 -13.48
CA CYS A 99 -20.10 7.90 -14.07
C CYS A 99 -20.55 9.29 -13.64
N ASN A 100 -21.05 10.11 -14.58
CA ASN A 100 -21.74 11.34 -14.20
C ASN A 100 -23.03 11.02 -13.42
N ASP A 101 -23.34 11.82 -12.40
CA ASP A 101 -24.42 11.60 -11.43
C ASP A 101 -25.57 12.61 -11.58
N SER A 102 -25.68 13.25 -12.76
CA SER A 102 -26.79 14.17 -13.10
C SER A 102 -28.15 13.49 -12.95
N ILE A 103 -28.79 13.73 -11.79
CA ILE A 103 -30.09 13.17 -11.45
C ILE A 103 -31.16 13.50 -12.49
N MET A 104 -31.08 14.68 -13.13
CA MET A 104 -32.05 15.12 -14.14
C MET A 104 -32.03 14.26 -15.41
N GLU A 105 -30.85 13.76 -15.81
CA GLU A 105 -30.76 12.86 -16.96
C GLU A 105 -31.04 11.41 -16.54
N LEU A 106 -30.54 11.01 -15.36
CA LEU A 106 -30.70 9.65 -14.85
C LEU A 106 -32.19 9.31 -14.60
N ILE A 107 -32.98 10.18 -13.99
CA ILE A 107 -34.43 9.93 -13.77
C ILE A 107 -35.18 9.76 -15.09
N LYS A 108 -34.70 10.35 -16.20
CA LYS A 108 -35.28 10.15 -17.54
C LYS A 108 -34.89 8.82 -18.19
N GLY A 109 -34.20 7.93 -17.47
CA GLY A 109 -33.69 6.66 -17.99
C GLY A 109 -32.45 6.81 -18.87
N ARG A 110 -31.78 7.97 -18.86
CA ARG A 110 -30.59 8.23 -19.69
C ARG A 110 -29.32 7.99 -18.88
N ALA A 111 -28.82 6.76 -18.92
CA ALA A 111 -27.56 6.39 -18.30
C ALA A 111 -26.36 7.08 -18.98
N ASP A 112 -25.38 7.51 -18.18
CA ASP A 112 -24.13 8.10 -18.66
C ASP A 112 -23.17 7.02 -19.21
N SER A 113 -22.16 7.40 -19.98
CA SER A 113 -21.22 6.45 -20.56
C SER A 113 -20.26 5.82 -19.56
N CYS A 114 -20.08 6.41 -18.38
CA CYS A 114 -19.12 6.00 -17.34
C CYS A 114 -17.67 5.93 -17.86
N GLN A 115 -17.36 6.81 -18.82
CA GLN A 115 -16.06 6.85 -19.49
C GLN A 115 -15.27 8.12 -19.17
N HIS A 116 -15.70 8.87 -18.14
CA HIS A 116 -15.06 10.11 -17.73
C HIS A 116 -13.78 9.79 -16.97
N ALA A 117 -12.65 10.37 -17.39
CA ALA A 117 -11.38 10.16 -16.71
C ALA A 117 -11.36 10.87 -15.36
N SER A 118 -10.68 10.29 -14.36
CA SER A 118 -10.67 10.80 -12.98
C SER A 118 -10.36 12.30 -12.87
N TYR A 119 -9.43 12.80 -13.69
CA TYR A 119 -8.94 14.17 -13.66
C TYR A 119 -9.90 15.20 -14.26
N THR A 120 -10.96 14.78 -14.95
CA THR A 120 -12.01 15.69 -15.46
C THR A 120 -13.05 16.04 -14.40
N SER A 121 -13.15 15.26 -13.32
CA SER A 121 -13.99 15.58 -12.15
C SER A 121 -13.53 16.88 -11.50
N SER A 122 -14.39 17.59 -10.77
CA SER A 122 -13.99 18.74 -9.93
C SER A 122 -13.26 18.31 -8.66
N PHE A 123 -13.44 17.07 -8.20
CA PHE A 123 -12.85 16.55 -6.96
C PHE A 123 -11.35 16.26 -7.05
N PRO A 124 -10.63 16.18 -5.91
CA PRO A 124 -9.21 15.84 -5.86
C PRO A 124 -8.88 14.53 -6.58
N SER A 125 -7.73 14.52 -7.24
CA SER A 125 -7.16 13.35 -7.90
C SER A 125 -5.63 13.41 -7.85
N ILE A 126 -4.97 12.28 -8.15
CA ILE A 126 -3.49 12.22 -8.16
C ILE A 126 -2.91 13.25 -9.14
N VAL A 127 -3.54 13.41 -10.31
CA VAL A 127 -3.15 14.44 -11.29
C VAL A 127 -3.18 15.83 -10.67
N LYS A 128 -4.26 16.18 -9.98
CA LYS A 128 -4.41 17.50 -9.35
C LYS A 128 -3.40 17.72 -8.23
N PHE A 129 -3.09 16.68 -7.47
CA PHE A 129 -2.03 16.73 -6.46
C PHE A 129 -0.67 16.98 -7.10
N LEU A 130 -0.33 16.25 -8.17
CA LEU A 130 0.92 16.48 -8.93
C LEU A 130 0.98 17.89 -9.53
N MET A 131 -0.12 18.41 -10.07
CA MET A 131 -0.18 19.76 -10.65
C MET A 131 0.09 20.88 -9.63
N LYS A 132 -0.06 20.63 -8.32
CA LYS A 132 0.38 21.58 -7.28
C LYS A 132 1.91 21.70 -7.21
N PHE A 133 2.63 20.62 -7.54
CA PHE A 133 4.09 20.57 -7.53
C PHE A 133 4.71 20.82 -8.90
N VAL A 134 4.00 20.46 -9.98
CA VAL A 134 4.53 20.41 -11.35
C VAL A 134 3.70 21.30 -12.27
N ARG A 135 4.28 22.43 -12.71
CA ARG A 135 3.59 23.37 -13.62
C ARG A 135 3.34 22.82 -15.03
N ASN A 136 4.24 21.96 -15.53
CA ASN A 136 4.22 21.45 -16.90
C ASN A 136 3.99 19.92 -16.94
N LEU A 137 3.07 19.42 -16.11
CA LEU A 137 2.69 18.01 -16.12
C LEU A 137 1.92 17.71 -17.41
N THR A 138 2.32 16.67 -18.14
CA THR A 138 1.56 16.19 -19.31
C THR A 138 0.79 14.93 -18.93
N VAL A 139 -0.53 14.97 -19.04
CA VAL A 139 -1.38 13.79 -18.91
C VAL A 139 -1.47 13.12 -20.28
N ILE A 140 -1.12 11.83 -20.35
CA ILE A 140 -1.27 11.01 -21.54
C ILE A 140 -2.63 10.34 -21.46
N GLU A 141 -3.52 10.71 -22.38
CA GLU A 141 -4.86 10.15 -22.45
C GLU A 141 -4.83 8.66 -22.83
N THR A 142 -5.80 7.89 -22.34
CA THR A 142 -5.94 6.45 -22.62
C THR A 142 -7.24 6.17 -23.37
N SER A 143 -7.28 5.06 -24.11
CA SER A 143 -8.47 4.72 -24.93
C SER A 143 -9.67 4.40 -24.06
N ASN A 144 -10.89 4.69 -24.54
CA ASN A 144 -12.15 4.33 -23.87
C ASN A 144 -12.48 2.81 -23.91
N ALA A 145 -11.52 1.96 -24.26
CA ALA A 145 -11.70 0.51 -24.24
C ALA A 145 -12.00 0.00 -22.83
N THR A 146 -12.82 -1.05 -22.74
CA THR A 146 -13.16 -1.73 -21.47
C THR A 146 -12.04 -2.65 -21.02
N LYS A 147 -11.43 -3.39 -21.94
CA LYS A 147 -10.38 -4.37 -21.60
C LYS A 147 -9.04 -3.68 -21.36
N LEU A 148 -8.34 -4.08 -20.32
CA LEU A 148 -7.08 -3.45 -19.91
C LEU A 148 -5.98 -3.61 -20.96
N GLY A 149 -5.88 -4.78 -21.61
CA GLY A 149 -4.88 -5.01 -22.67
C GLY A 149 -4.97 -4.00 -23.81
N ASN A 150 -6.19 -3.67 -24.25
CA ASN A 150 -6.42 -2.67 -25.31
C ASN A 150 -6.04 -1.25 -24.84
N GLN A 151 -6.37 -0.91 -23.59
CA GLN A 151 -5.96 0.38 -23.01
C GLN A 151 -4.43 0.50 -22.93
N THR A 152 -3.74 -0.57 -22.52
CA THR A 152 -2.28 -0.62 -22.42
C THR A 152 -1.62 -0.48 -23.78
N GLN A 153 -2.12 -1.18 -24.81
CA GLN A 153 -1.59 -1.08 -26.16
C GLN A 153 -1.73 0.34 -26.72
N TYR A 154 -2.91 0.95 -26.55
CA TYR A 154 -3.11 2.34 -26.93
C TYR A 154 -2.16 3.29 -26.18
N LEU A 155 -2.00 3.13 -24.88
CA LEU A 155 -1.09 3.97 -24.09
C LEU A 155 0.36 3.85 -24.58
N VAL A 156 0.80 2.65 -24.96
CA VAL A 156 2.12 2.44 -25.55
C VAL A 156 2.27 3.23 -26.86
N GLU A 157 1.28 3.17 -27.74
CA GLU A 157 1.26 3.93 -28.99
C GLU A 157 1.38 5.44 -28.71
N GLN A 158 0.60 5.96 -27.75
CA GLN A 158 0.65 7.37 -27.35
C GLN A 158 2.03 7.79 -26.80
N PHE A 159 2.67 6.93 -26.00
CA PHE A 159 4.03 7.23 -25.53
C PHE A 159 5.04 7.25 -26.67
N MET A 160 4.92 6.38 -27.68
CA MET A 160 5.84 6.35 -28.81
C MET A 160 5.76 7.61 -29.66
N GLU A 161 4.60 8.25 -29.74
CA GLU A 161 4.40 9.54 -30.41
C GLU A 161 4.94 10.72 -29.59
N HIS A 162 4.98 10.58 -28.27
CA HIS A 162 5.41 11.67 -27.38
C HIS A 162 6.94 11.89 -27.43
N ARG A 163 7.37 13.07 -27.89
CA ARG A 163 8.81 13.42 -27.93
C ARG A 163 9.49 13.30 -26.56
N SER A 164 10.70 12.74 -26.57
CA SER A 164 11.58 12.64 -25.40
C SER A 164 11.00 11.89 -24.19
N TRP A 165 9.98 11.04 -24.38
CA TRP A 165 9.38 10.27 -23.29
C TRP A 165 10.43 9.47 -22.49
N ARG A 166 11.47 8.97 -23.15
CA ARG A 166 12.57 8.18 -22.53
C ARG A 166 13.31 8.94 -21.43
N ASN A 167 13.40 10.27 -21.54
CA ASN A 167 14.15 11.12 -20.61
C ASN A 167 13.23 11.78 -19.56
N LYS A 168 11.97 11.38 -19.48
CA LYS A 168 11.00 11.95 -18.55
C LYS A 168 10.54 10.91 -17.55
N TRP A 169 10.49 11.29 -16.27
CA TRP A 169 9.86 10.47 -15.24
C TRP A 169 8.36 10.40 -15.46
N LYS A 170 7.84 9.18 -15.40
CA LYS A 170 6.44 8.84 -15.65
C LYS A 170 5.85 8.20 -14.42
N LEU A 171 4.64 8.61 -14.08
CA LEU A 171 3.81 7.90 -13.12
C LEU A 171 2.61 7.33 -13.88
N ILE A 172 2.53 6.00 -13.95
CA ILE A 172 1.41 5.29 -14.55
C ILE A 172 0.66 4.60 -13.43
N VAL A 173 -0.65 4.79 -13.35
CA VAL A 173 -1.50 4.21 -12.30
C VAL A 173 -2.50 3.24 -12.93
N ILE A 174 -2.46 1.97 -12.52
CA ILE A 174 -3.41 0.94 -12.95
C ILE A 174 -4.40 0.70 -11.80
N MET A 175 -5.67 1.03 -12.02
CA MET A 175 -6.78 0.71 -11.10
C MET A 175 -7.79 -0.19 -11.81
N PRO A 176 -7.62 -1.51 -11.73
CA PRO A 176 -8.45 -2.47 -12.45
C PRO A 176 -9.71 -2.86 -11.64
N ASN A 177 -10.80 -3.19 -12.32
CA ASN A 177 -11.92 -3.97 -11.75
C ASN A 177 -12.14 -5.27 -12.55
N MET A 178 -13.28 -5.91 -12.33
CA MET A 178 -13.66 -7.16 -13.01
C MET A 178 -13.90 -7.01 -14.52
N GLU A 179 -14.26 -5.82 -15.02
CA GLU A 179 -14.53 -5.57 -16.44
C GLU A 179 -13.24 -5.47 -17.29
N ASP A 180 -12.10 -5.22 -16.64
CA ASP A 180 -10.80 -5.10 -17.29
C ASP A 180 -10.27 -6.44 -17.83
N GLY A 181 -10.75 -7.55 -17.28
CA GLY A 181 -10.49 -8.91 -17.74
C GLY A 181 -11.74 -9.59 -18.28
N GLU A 182 -11.77 -10.91 -18.24
CA GLU A 182 -12.81 -11.77 -18.79
C GLU A 182 -13.33 -12.74 -17.74
N LEU A 183 -14.58 -13.21 -17.91
CA LEU A 183 -15.23 -14.22 -17.07
C LEU A 183 -14.68 -15.65 -17.34
N ARG A 184 -13.36 -15.81 -17.52
CA ARG A 184 -12.70 -17.09 -17.77
C ARG A 184 -11.21 -17.07 -17.42
N GLU A 185 -10.69 -18.22 -17.02
CA GLU A 185 -9.24 -18.41 -16.92
C GLU A 185 -8.64 -18.59 -18.33
N PRO A 186 -7.43 -18.08 -18.63
CA PRO A 186 -6.53 -17.27 -17.80
C PRO A 186 -6.64 -15.76 -18.10
N GLU A 187 -7.83 -15.26 -18.42
CA GLU A 187 -8.04 -13.87 -18.86
C GLU A 187 -8.64 -13.01 -17.74
N GLN A 188 -8.46 -13.39 -16.47
CA GLN A 188 -8.93 -12.60 -15.34
C GLN A 188 -8.17 -11.27 -15.23
N SER A 189 -8.78 -10.29 -14.56
CA SER A 189 -8.23 -8.93 -14.40
C SER A 189 -6.80 -8.92 -13.84
N ALA A 190 -6.49 -9.78 -12.85
CA ALA A 190 -5.13 -9.91 -12.31
C ALA A 190 -4.09 -10.35 -13.36
N VAL A 191 -4.48 -11.24 -14.28
CA VAL A 191 -3.61 -11.72 -15.37
C VAL A 191 -3.43 -10.64 -16.43
N GLU A 192 -4.48 -9.89 -16.76
CA GLU A 192 -4.39 -8.75 -17.68
C GLU A 192 -3.52 -7.62 -17.14
N VAL A 193 -3.55 -7.40 -15.81
CA VAL A 193 -2.64 -6.47 -15.12
C VAL A 193 -1.19 -6.95 -15.27
N MET A 194 -0.92 -8.23 -15.05
CA MET A 194 0.43 -8.80 -15.24
C MET A 194 0.92 -8.65 -16.69
N LYS A 195 0.09 -8.97 -17.68
CA LYS A 195 0.41 -8.78 -19.10
C LYS A 195 0.71 -7.31 -19.42
N SER A 196 -0.06 -6.38 -18.85
CA SER A 196 0.14 -4.95 -19.03
C SER A 196 1.44 -4.46 -18.41
N ILE A 197 1.75 -4.90 -17.18
CA ILE A 197 3.03 -4.62 -16.51
C ILE A 197 4.20 -5.11 -17.36
N LYS A 198 4.12 -6.35 -17.85
CA LYS A 198 5.16 -6.94 -18.71
C LYS A 198 5.37 -6.10 -19.97
N LEU A 199 4.30 -5.75 -20.68
CA LEU A 199 4.39 -4.95 -21.90
C LEU A 199 5.00 -3.56 -21.62
N LEU A 200 4.56 -2.88 -20.56
CA LEU A 200 5.10 -1.58 -20.18
C LEU A 200 6.58 -1.66 -19.77
N TYR A 201 6.98 -2.74 -19.10
CA TYR A 201 8.38 -2.98 -18.75
C TYR A 201 9.26 -3.20 -19.99
N GLU A 202 8.79 -3.98 -20.96
CA GLU A 202 9.53 -4.26 -22.19
C GLU A 202 9.64 -3.04 -23.09
N VAL A 203 8.58 -2.23 -23.16
CA VAL A 203 8.44 -1.17 -24.17
C VAL A 203 8.75 0.22 -23.62
N ILE A 204 8.46 0.48 -22.35
CA ILE A 204 8.66 1.77 -21.66
C ILE A 204 9.49 1.60 -20.36
N PRO A 205 10.69 0.96 -20.41
CA PRO A 205 11.47 0.63 -19.21
C PRO A 205 12.11 1.84 -18.53
N GLN A 206 12.28 2.95 -19.26
CA GLN A 206 13.08 4.08 -18.78
C GLN A 206 12.23 5.06 -17.99
N ARG A 207 12.67 5.37 -16.78
CA ARG A 207 12.09 6.40 -15.89
C ARG A 207 10.58 6.22 -15.68
N THR A 208 10.17 5.02 -15.26
CA THR A 208 8.76 4.65 -15.12
C THR A 208 8.46 4.12 -13.73
N ILE A 209 7.52 4.77 -13.04
CA ILE A 209 6.92 4.28 -11.81
C ILE A 209 5.52 3.77 -12.16
N LEU A 210 5.28 2.50 -11.91
CA LEU A 210 3.99 1.86 -12.09
C LEU A 210 3.34 1.60 -10.73
N ILE A 211 2.21 2.24 -10.48
CA ILE A 211 1.40 2.02 -9.27
C ILE A 211 0.20 1.16 -9.66
N VAL A 212 -0.03 0.08 -8.95
CA VAL A 212 -1.13 -0.84 -9.22
C VAL A 212 -2.01 -0.96 -7.98
N VAL A 213 -3.30 -0.64 -8.10
CA VAL A 213 -4.27 -0.90 -7.03
C VAL A 213 -4.73 -2.35 -7.15
N ARG A 214 -4.42 -3.17 -6.14
CA ARG A 214 -4.84 -4.57 -6.08
C ARG A 214 -6.33 -4.64 -5.79
N SER A 215 -7.13 -5.12 -6.76
CA SER A 215 -8.57 -5.40 -6.60
C SER A 215 -8.78 -6.92 -6.60
N SER A 216 -8.57 -7.56 -5.44
CA SER A 216 -8.58 -9.03 -5.32
C SER A 216 -9.95 -9.60 -5.03
N THR A 217 -10.66 -9.02 -4.06
CA THR A 217 -12.00 -9.48 -3.70
C THR A 217 -13.05 -8.65 -4.42
N LEU A 218 -14.20 -9.27 -4.65
CA LEU A 218 -15.38 -8.57 -5.15
C LEU A 218 -16.30 -8.08 -4.01
N GLN A 219 -15.76 -7.81 -2.81
CA GLN A 219 -16.58 -7.55 -1.63
C GLN A 219 -17.41 -6.27 -1.77
N LEU A 220 -16.80 -5.16 -2.19
CA LEU A 220 -17.48 -3.89 -2.50
C LEU A 220 -18.71 -4.08 -3.42
N TRP A 221 -18.59 -4.88 -4.48
CA TRP A 221 -19.70 -5.14 -5.40
C TRP A 221 -20.72 -6.16 -4.86
N GLN A 222 -20.30 -7.08 -3.99
CA GLN A 222 -21.21 -7.94 -3.24
C GLN A 222 -22.05 -7.12 -2.24
N ASP A 223 -21.44 -6.17 -1.55
CA ASP A 223 -22.13 -5.24 -0.65
C ASP A 223 -23.21 -4.46 -1.41
N ALA A 224 -22.88 -3.90 -2.58
CA ALA A 224 -23.83 -3.21 -3.44
C ALA A 224 -24.98 -4.14 -3.90
N SER A 225 -24.65 -5.35 -4.33
CA SER A 225 -25.62 -6.37 -4.75
C SER A 225 -26.57 -6.79 -3.63
N ASN A 226 -26.08 -6.83 -2.39
CA ASN A 226 -26.89 -7.16 -1.22
C ASN A 226 -27.73 -5.98 -0.73
N ALA A 227 -27.22 -4.76 -0.88
CA ALA A 227 -27.88 -3.54 -0.44
C ALA A 227 -29.03 -3.11 -1.37
N HIS A 228 -28.96 -3.39 -2.68
CA HIS A 228 -29.95 -2.90 -3.62
C HIS A 228 -30.27 -3.86 -4.78
N ARG A 229 -31.57 -4.02 -5.09
CA ARG A 229 -32.06 -4.97 -6.11
C ARG A 229 -31.59 -4.66 -7.53
N ALA A 230 -31.51 -3.38 -7.90
CA ALA A 230 -30.97 -2.97 -9.20
C ALA A 230 -29.51 -3.43 -9.38
N CYS A 231 -28.64 -3.20 -8.38
CA CYS A 231 -27.27 -3.69 -8.40
C CYS A 231 -27.22 -5.23 -8.43
N GLN A 232 -28.08 -5.90 -7.65
CA GLN A 232 -28.18 -7.36 -7.66
C GLN A 232 -28.44 -7.93 -9.07
N THR A 233 -29.39 -7.33 -9.80
CA THR A 233 -29.77 -7.77 -11.16
C THR A 233 -28.68 -7.44 -12.18
N LEU A 234 -28.06 -6.27 -12.05
CA LEU A 234 -27.04 -5.80 -12.97
C LEU A 234 -25.73 -6.60 -12.84
N LEU A 235 -25.30 -6.87 -11.60
CA LEU A 235 -24.05 -7.55 -11.28
C LEU A 235 -24.17 -9.08 -11.22
N GLU A 236 -25.38 -9.62 -11.44
CA GLU A 236 -25.64 -11.07 -11.43
C GLU A 236 -24.64 -11.89 -12.27
N PRO A 237 -24.27 -11.48 -13.50
CA PRO A 237 -23.28 -12.18 -14.30
C PRO A 237 -21.91 -12.35 -13.65
N TRP A 238 -21.50 -11.37 -12.83
CA TRP A 238 -20.18 -11.32 -12.20
C TRP A 238 -20.07 -12.22 -10.98
N LYS A 239 -21.17 -12.85 -10.53
CA LYS A 239 -21.13 -13.82 -9.41
C LYS A 239 -20.18 -14.98 -9.68
N LEU A 240 -20.10 -15.44 -10.93
CA LEU A 240 -19.20 -16.53 -11.33
C LEU A 240 -17.73 -16.10 -11.31
N TYR A 241 -17.43 -14.81 -11.48
CA TYR A 241 -16.07 -14.29 -11.46
C TYR A 241 -15.36 -14.57 -10.14
N LYS A 242 -16.07 -14.54 -9.00
CA LYS A 242 -15.50 -14.86 -7.68
C LYS A 242 -14.91 -16.27 -7.63
N ASN A 243 -15.51 -17.22 -8.34
CA ASN A 243 -15.06 -18.61 -8.39
C ASN A 243 -13.88 -18.80 -9.34
N LEU A 244 -13.78 -17.95 -10.37
CA LEU A 244 -12.75 -18.02 -11.41
C LEU A 244 -11.56 -17.10 -11.16
N ASN A 245 -11.63 -16.18 -10.19
CA ASN A 245 -10.56 -15.26 -9.85
C ASN A 245 -10.16 -15.41 -8.38
N PRO A 246 -9.49 -16.51 -7.99
CA PRO A 246 -9.07 -16.71 -6.61
C PRO A 246 -8.01 -15.67 -6.22
N VAL A 247 -8.07 -15.23 -4.95
CA VAL A 247 -7.16 -14.19 -4.40
C VAL A 247 -5.68 -14.57 -4.57
N SER A 248 -5.35 -15.87 -4.59
CA SER A 248 -4.00 -16.40 -4.78
C SER A 248 -3.37 -16.05 -6.14
N ILE A 249 -4.17 -15.71 -7.16
CA ILE A 249 -3.62 -15.22 -8.45
C ILE A 249 -2.94 -13.87 -8.24
N TRP A 250 -3.54 -12.98 -7.45
CA TRP A 250 -2.93 -11.69 -7.13
C TRP A 250 -1.64 -11.85 -6.31
N ASP A 251 -1.56 -12.84 -5.43
CA ASP A 251 -0.33 -13.12 -4.66
C ASP A 251 0.81 -13.58 -5.59
N GLN A 252 0.49 -14.40 -6.60
CA GLN A 252 1.45 -14.79 -7.63
C GLN A 252 1.88 -13.59 -8.47
N VAL A 253 0.94 -12.74 -8.88
CA VAL A 253 1.20 -11.51 -9.64
C VAL A 253 2.16 -10.62 -8.87
N GLU A 254 1.89 -10.37 -7.59
CA GLU A 254 2.71 -9.54 -6.72
C GLU A 254 4.14 -10.08 -6.59
N LYS A 255 4.27 -11.40 -6.36
CA LYS A 255 5.58 -12.06 -6.28
C LYS A 255 6.36 -11.97 -7.58
N ILE A 256 5.73 -12.24 -8.72
CA ILE A 256 6.38 -12.17 -10.04
C ILE A 256 6.81 -10.73 -10.32
N CYS A 257 5.96 -9.74 -10.05
CA CYS A 257 6.30 -8.33 -10.26
C CYS A 257 7.45 -7.84 -9.38
N GLY A 258 7.49 -8.26 -8.11
CA GLY A 258 8.59 -7.93 -7.21
C GLY A 258 9.93 -8.51 -7.66
N LEU A 259 9.93 -9.67 -8.33
CA LEU A 259 11.15 -10.38 -8.74
C LEU A 259 11.63 -10.00 -10.15
N HIS A 260 10.72 -9.75 -11.09
CA HIS A 260 11.05 -9.67 -12.52
C HIS A 260 10.84 -8.30 -13.16
N PHE A 261 10.07 -7.40 -12.54
CA PHE A 261 9.72 -6.09 -13.12
C PHE A 261 10.23 -4.93 -12.26
N GLN A 262 11.54 -4.94 -11.98
CA GLN A 262 12.23 -3.92 -11.18
C GLN A 262 13.60 -3.61 -11.79
N SER A 263 13.99 -2.35 -11.83
CA SER A 263 15.33 -1.89 -12.25
C SER A 263 15.69 -0.59 -11.53
N SER A 264 16.85 0.01 -11.85
CA SER A 264 17.22 1.33 -11.36
C SER A 264 16.34 2.46 -11.92
N LEU A 265 15.61 2.22 -13.01
CA LEU A 265 14.80 3.22 -13.71
C LEU A 265 13.33 2.78 -13.92
N PHE A 266 12.96 1.62 -13.38
CA PHE A 266 11.60 1.07 -13.44
C PHE A 266 11.22 0.44 -12.11
N THR A 267 10.02 0.72 -11.60
CA THR A 267 9.46 -0.02 -10.46
C THR A 267 7.98 -0.26 -10.61
N VAL A 268 7.53 -1.39 -10.09
CA VAL A 268 6.11 -1.69 -9.84
C VAL A 268 5.86 -1.65 -8.34
N GLN A 269 4.85 -0.89 -7.92
CA GLN A 269 4.36 -0.83 -6.55
C GLN A 269 2.88 -1.25 -6.54
N ILE A 270 2.60 -2.43 -5.99
CA ILE A 270 1.23 -2.94 -5.83
C ILE A 270 0.71 -2.52 -4.46
N LEU A 271 -0.42 -1.82 -4.45
CA LEU A 271 -1.06 -1.28 -3.25
C LEU A 271 -2.28 -2.14 -2.88
N PRO A 272 -2.37 -2.69 -1.66
CA PRO A 272 -3.44 -3.58 -1.24
C PRO A 272 -4.77 -2.88 -0.92
N LEU A 273 -5.01 -1.67 -1.47
CA LEU A 273 -6.14 -0.82 -1.08
C LEU A 273 -7.49 -1.50 -1.31
N LEU A 274 -7.70 -2.16 -2.45
CA LEU A 274 -8.94 -2.86 -2.78
C LEU A 274 -8.81 -4.38 -2.61
N LYS A 275 -7.86 -4.85 -1.79
CA LYS A 275 -7.70 -6.28 -1.50
C LYS A 275 -8.97 -6.80 -0.83
N ASP A 276 -9.40 -6.14 0.24
CA ASP A 276 -10.54 -6.52 1.09
C ASP A 276 -11.45 -5.30 1.39
N ALA A 277 -11.60 -4.39 0.42
CA ALA A 277 -12.41 -3.19 0.59
C ALA A 277 -13.91 -3.51 0.54
N SER A 278 -14.67 -2.90 1.45
CA SER A 278 -16.12 -2.98 1.55
C SER A 278 -16.76 -1.60 1.47
N LEU A 279 -18.04 -1.55 1.12
CA LEU A 279 -18.79 -0.29 1.22
C LEU A 279 -19.07 0.03 2.69
N PRO A 280 -18.85 1.27 3.14
CA PRO A 280 -19.15 1.67 4.50
C PRO A 280 -20.66 1.80 4.72
N PHE A 281 -21.06 1.77 5.99
CA PHE A 281 -22.39 2.22 6.39
C PHE A 281 -22.45 3.75 6.42
N LEU A 282 -23.63 4.30 6.14
CA LEU A 282 -23.93 5.70 6.41
C LEU A 282 -23.72 5.98 7.91
N SER A 283 -23.12 7.13 8.25
CA SER A 283 -22.88 7.51 9.64
C SER A 283 -24.18 7.49 10.47
N GLY A 284 -24.19 6.71 11.55
CA GLY A 284 -25.35 6.59 12.43
C GLY A 284 -26.51 5.76 11.89
N SER A 285 -26.32 5.00 10.80
CA SER A 285 -27.33 4.16 10.18
C SER A 285 -26.79 2.76 9.88
N SER A 286 -27.69 1.80 9.71
CA SER A 286 -27.38 0.43 9.24
C SER A 286 -27.45 0.29 7.72
N GLN A 287 -27.70 1.37 7.00
CA GLN A 287 -27.74 1.37 5.53
C GLN A 287 -26.35 1.53 4.94
N ILE A 288 -26.04 0.73 3.92
CA ILE A 288 -24.81 0.83 3.14
C ILE A 288 -24.84 2.11 2.29
N ASP A 289 -23.72 2.81 2.24
CA ASP A 289 -23.55 3.99 1.40
C ASP A 289 -23.30 3.60 -0.07
N LEU A 290 -24.35 3.66 -0.87
CA LEU A 290 -24.31 3.35 -2.30
C LEU A 290 -23.93 4.59 -3.14
N SER A 291 -23.89 5.78 -2.53
CA SER A 291 -23.50 7.01 -3.23
C SER A 291 -22.02 7.06 -3.60
N LEU A 292 -21.22 6.14 -3.08
CA LEU A 292 -19.81 5.94 -3.42
C LEU A 292 -19.62 5.23 -4.77
N LEU A 293 -20.69 4.63 -5.32
CA LEU A 293 -20.71 3.99 -6.63
C LEU A 293 -21.47 4.83 -7.65
N GLY A 294 -21.14 4.62 -8.92
CA GLY A 294 -21.93 5.11 -10.05
C GLY A 294 -23.30 4.41 -10.11
N HIS A 295 -24.17 4.93 -10.98
CA HIS A 295 -25.50 4.38 -11.22
C HIS A 295 -25.50 3.00 -11.89
N ASP A 296 -24.33 2.55 -12.37
CA ASP A 296 -24.13 1.22 -12.92
C ASP A 296 -23.64 0.19 -11.90
N CYS A 297 -23.49 0.59 -10.62
CA CYS A 297 -22.99 -0.22 -9.53
C CYS A 297 -21.60 -0.84 -9.75
N VAL A 298 -20.87 -0.49 -10.81
CA VAL A 298 -19.55 -1.05 -11.14
C VAL A 298 -18.46 -0.02 -10.91
N HIS A 299 -18.65 1.18 -11.48
CA HIS A 299 -17.71 2.27 -11.35
C HIS A 299 -17.89 2.98 -10.01
N LEU A 300 -16.84 3.66 -9.57
CA LEU A 300 -16.95 4.56 -8.43
C LEU A 300 -17.68 5.84 -8.88
N SER A 301 -18.41 6.48 -7.96
CA SER A 301 -18.91 7.84 -8.19
C SER A 301 -17.72 8.81 -8.24
N PRO A 302 -17.90 10.05 -8.75
CA PRO A 302 -16.81 11.04 -8.72
C PRO A 302 -16.20 11.20 -7.32
N ARG A 303 -17.04 11.13 -6.28
CA ARG A 303 -16.64 11.19 -4.88
C ARG A 303 -15.90 9.92 -4.44
N GLY A 304 -16.44 8.73 -4.70
CA GLY A 304 -15.80 7.46 -4.36
C GLY A 304 -14.42 7.33 -5.01
N LEU A 305 -14.31 7.74 -6.28
CA LEU A 305 -13.05 7.76 -7.02
C LEU A 305 -12.04 8.72 -6.40
N SER A 306 -12.47 9.93 -6.04
CA SER A 306 -11.59 10.90 -5.40
C SER A 306 -11.02 10.40 -4.06
N LEU A 307 -11.84 9.75 -3.23
CA LEU A 307 -11.39 9.12 -1.99
C LEU A 307 -10.32 8.04 -2.25
N LEU A 308 -10.49 7.24 -3.31
CA LEU A 308 -9.49 6.25 -3.72
C LEU A 308 -8.19 6.94 -4.19
N HIS A 309 -8.27 8.04 -4.95
CA HIS A 309 -7.09 8.80 -5.34
C HIS A 309 -6.32 9.37 -4.15
N ILE A 310 -7.02 9.86 -3.12
CA ILE A 310 -6.40 10.30 -1.86
C ILE A 310 -5.68 9.14 -1.18
N ALA A 311 -6.34 7.98 -1.06
CA ALA A 311 -5.74 6.80 -0.46
C ALA A 311 -4.49 6.31 -1.23
N VAL A 312 -4.54 6.32 -2.57
CA VAL A 312 -3.38 5.99 -3.42
C VAL A 312 -2.26 6.99 -3.22
N TRP A 313 -2.56 8.29 -3.22
CA TRP A 313 -1.58 9.35 -2.98
C TRP A 313 -0.87 9.16 -1.63
N ASN A 314 -1.65 8.91 -0.57
CA ASN A 314 -1.11 8.66 0.77
C ASN A 314 -0.25 7.38 0.78
N ALA A 315 -0.71 6.31 0.13
CA ALA A 315 0.02 5.05 0.08
C ALA A 315 1.36 5.14 -0.66
N ILE A 316 1.46 5.92 -1.74
CA ILE A 316 2.73 6.09 -2.48
C ILE A 316 3.75 6.95 -1.73
N LEU A 317 3.31 7.78 -0.77
CA LEU A 317 4.19 8.56 0.11
C LEU A 317 4.48 7.86 1.45
N THR A 318 3.73 6.79 1.77
CA THR A 318 3.89 6.00 2.99
C THR A 318 4.82 4.81 2.77
N ARG A 319 5.70 4.55 3.75
CA ARG A 319 6.62 3.41 3.73
C ARG A 319 5.85 2.10 3.67
N LEU A 320 6.40 1.12 2.96
CA LEU A 320 5.78 -0.21 2.81
C LEU A 320 5.19 -0.82 4.10
N PRO A 321 5.92 -0.93 5.23
CA PRO A 321 5.37 -1.53 6.46
C PRO A 321 4.23 -0.70 7.09
N ASP A 322 4.15 0.59 6.78
CA ASP A 322 3.18 1.52 7.36
C ASP A 322 1.98 1.77 6.43
N ARG A 323 1.99 1.22 5.20
CA ARG A 323 0.90 1.39 4.23
C ARG A 323 -0.38 0.76 4.76
N SER A 324 -1.49 1.47 4.56
CA SER A 324 -2.81 0.89 4.82
C SER A 324 -2.99 -0.40 4.02
N GLN A 325 -3.53 -1.43 4.68
CA GLN A 325 -3.78 -2.74 4.08
C GLN A 325 -5.19 -2.85 3.49
N THR A 326 -6.03 -1.82 3.68
CA THR A 326 -7.40 -1.79 3.16
C THR A 326 -7.87 -0.34 2.95
N PHE A 327 -8.82 -0.14 2.04
CA PHE A 327 -9.48 1.12 1.77
C PHE A 327 -10.92 1.07 2.27
N ASN A 328 -11.32 2.12 3.00
CA ASN A 328 -12.59 2.18 3.72
C ASN A 328 -13.43 3.42 3.38
N PHE A 329 -13.17 4.06 2.23
CA PHE A 329 -13.88 5.27 1.78
C PHE A 329 -13.93 6.41 2.80
N SER A 330 -13.01 6.43 3.77
CA SER A 330 -12.92 7.52 4.72
C SER A 330 -12.20 8.71 4.09
N LEU A 331 -12.65 9.91 4.43
CA LEU A 331 -11.98 11.14 4.01
C LEU A 331 -10.66 11.28 4.78
N GLU A 332 -9.55 11.02 4.10
CA GLU A 332 -8.22 11.24 4.63
C GLU A 332 -7.66 12.58 4.16
N ARG A 333 -6.76 13.16 4.95
CA ARG A 333 -5.97 14.30 4.51
C ARG A 333 -4.85 13.81 3.58
N PRO A 334 -4.65 14.40 2.39
CA PRO A 334 -3.49 14.10 1.55
C PRO A 334 -2.19 14.41 2.28
N LEU A 335 -1.25 13.47 2.24
CA LEU A 335 0.08 13.63 2.82
C LEU A 335 0.92 14.62 1.99
N CYS A 336 1.69 15.46 2.70
CA CYS A 336 2.80 16.17 2.10
C CYS A 336 3.98 15.22 1.90
N VAL A 337 4.86 15.56 0.95
CA VAL A 337 6.18 14.94 0.86
C VAL A 337 6.97 15.16 2.14
N ASP A 338 7.66 14.11 2.57
CA ASP A 338 8.52 14.13 3.73
C ASP A 338 9.76 15.02 3.46
N PRO A 339 10.09 15.99 4.33
CA PRO A 339 11.22 16.88 4.09
C PRO A 339 12.60 16.19 4.07
N GLN A 340 12.73 15.01 4.68
CA GLN A 340 13.97 14.23 4.72
C GLN A 340 13.96 13.07 3.72
N CYS A 341 12.77 12.61 3.36
CA CYS A 341 12.55 11.53 2.39
C CYS A 341 11.51 11.94 1.34
N PRO A 342 11.74 12.98 0.51
CA PRO A 342 10.73 13.56 -0.38
C PRO A 342 10.38 12.69 -1.60
N PHE A 343 10.59 11.38 -1.50
CA PHE A 343 10.51 10.42 -2.59
C PHE A 343 9.19 9.67 -2.61
N ILE A 344 8.77 9.29 -3.81
CA ILE A 344 7.79 8.23 -3.98
C ILE A 344 8.39 6.94 -3.40
N ARG A 345 7.63 6.27 -2.52
CA ARG A 345 8.11 5.13 -1.74
C ARG A 345 8.18 3.89 -2.62
N THR A 346 9.38 3.34 -2.73
CA THR A 346 9.68 2.06 -3.36
C THR A 346 9.98 1.01 -2.29
N THR A 347 10.08 -0.25 -2.70
CA THR A 347 10.52 -1.34 -1.81
C THR A 347 11.89 -1.06 -1.18
N LYS A 348 12.82 -0.47 -1.94
CA LYS A 348 14.19 -0.21 -1.49
C LYS A 348 14.27 1.03 -0.59
N ASN A 349 13.75 2.18 -1.02
CA ASN A 349 13.86 3.41 -0.23
C ASN A 349 12.99 3.39 1.05
N SER A 350 11.97 2.53 1.11
CA SER A 350 11.19 2.33 2.34
C SER A 350 12.01 1.71 3.47
N ALA A 351 13.07 0.95 3.16
CA ALA A 351 13.94 0.33 4.15
C ALA A 351 14.99 1.30 4.73
N PHE A 352 15.54 2.19 3.90
CA PHE A 352 16.67 3.05 4.30
C PHE A 352 16.27 4.50 4.61
N CYS A 353 15.16 4.99 4.04
CA CYS A 353 14.66 6.34 4.30
C CYS A 353 13.65 6.34 5.45
N ILE A 354 14.13 6.10 6.67
CA ILE A 354 13.31 5.99 7.88
C ILE A 354 13.14 7.39 8.49
N TRP A 355 12.13 8.13 8.04
CA TRP A 355 11.67 9.30 8.77
C TRP A 355 10.23 9.09 9.24
N ASN A 356 10.00 9.39 10.51
CA ASN A 356 8.74 9.17 11.22
C ASN A 356 8.29 10.51 11.79
N HIS A 357 7.24 11.11 11.23
CA HIS A 357 6.65 12.36 11.74
C HIS A 357 6.17 12.20 13.20
N GLN A 358 5.82 10.98 13.64
CA GLN A 358 5.32 10.70 14.99
C GLN A 358 6.39 10.72 16.10
N LYS A 359 7.69 10.84 15.79
CA LYS A 359 8.76 10.80 16.81
C LYS A 359 9.31 12.17 17.22
N ILE A 360 8.63 13.26 16.87
CA ILE A 360 8.93 14.61 17.39
C ILE A 360 7.88 14.98 18.45
N ASN A 361 7.84 14.21 19.54
CA ASN A 361 7.50 14.79 20.84
C ASN A 361 8.83 15.07 21.52
N GLU A 362 9.07 16.29 22.00
CA GLU A 362 10.31 16.69 22.71
C GLU A 362 10.69 15.72 23.85
N HIS A 363 9.73 14.96 24.39
CA HIS A 363 9.95 13.91 25.38
C HIS A 363 10.78 12.72 24.88
N GLY A 364 10.68 12.33 23.61
CA GLY A 364 11.42 11.18 23.06
C GLY A 364 12.92 11.42 22.95
N ARG A 365 13.32 12.64 22.60
CA ARG A 365 14.73 13.04 22.49
C ARG A 365 15.41 13.09 23.87
N ARG A 366 14.67 13.51 24.90
CA ARG A 366 15.17 13.58 26.27
C ARG A 366 15.33 12.18 26.88
N SER A 367 14.41 11.25 26.62
CA SER A 367 14.54 9.86 27.09
C SER A 367 15.71 9.11 26.44
N GLU A 368 15.94 9.29 25.13
CA GLU A 368 17.05 8.63 24.43
C GLU A 368 18.41 9.14 24.92
N GLN A 369 18.53 10.45 25.18
CA GLN A 369 19.73 11.04 25.78
C GLN A 369 19.97 10.54 27.22
N LEU A 370 18.90 10.42 28.02
CA LEU A 370 19.01 9.90 29.39
C LEU A 370 19.44 8.43 29.41
N ILE A 371 18.91 7.59 28.52
CA ILE A 371 19.32 6.18 28.39
C ILE A 371 20.80 6.08 27.99
N ALA A 372 21.24 6.89 27.02
CA ALA A 372 22.64 6.91 26.61
C ALA A 372 23.59 7.35 27.74
N ILE A 373 23.20 8.38 28.51
CA ILE A 373 23.96 8.84 29.67
C ILE A 373 24.00 7.75 30.76
N SER A 374 22.88 7.08 31.05
CA SER A 374 22.82 5.99 32.02
C SER A 374 23.73 4.82 31.64
N ILE A 375 23.74 4.42 30.36
CA ILE A 375 24.64 3.36 29.87
C ILE A 375 26.11 3.77 30.02
N LEU A 376 26.46 5.02 29.70
CA LEU A 376 27.82 5.53 29.84
C LEU A 376 28.29 5.56 31.31
N ILE A 377 27.41 5.93 32.23
CA ILE A 377 27.71 5.93 33.68
C ILE A 377 27.93 4.49 34.17
N ILE A 378 27.07 3.54 33.78
CA ILE A 378 27.23 2.13 34.18
C ILE A 378 28.55 1.55 33.63
N ALA A 379 28.88 1.84 32.38
CA ALA A 379 30.11 1.37 31.76
C ALA A 379 31.37 1.93 32.45
N THR A 380 31.35 3.21 32.84
CA THR A 380 32.47 3.84 33.55
C THR A 380 32.62 3.30 34.97
N ILE A 381 31.52 3.05 35.70
CA ILE A 381 31.55 2.42 37.03
C ILE A 381 32.13 1.01 36.94
N LEU A 382 31.68 0.19 35.98
CA LEU A 382 32.21 -1.16 35.78
C LEU A 382 33.70 -1.15 35.44
N PHE A 383 34.14 -0.20 34.62
CA PHE A 383 35.55 -0.04 34.28
C PHE A 383 36.41 0.32 35.51
N ILE A 384 35.92 1.22 36.38
CA ILE A 384 36.60 1.58 37.63
C ILE A 384 36.67 0.38 38.59
N ILE A 385 35.60 -0.42 38.69
CA ILE A 385 35.58 -1.64 39.53
C ILE A 385 36.63 -2.64 39.02
N ILE A 386 36.69 -2.88 37.72
CA ILE A 386 37.67 -3.79 37.11
C ILE A 386 39.10 -3.29 37.37
N LEU A 387 39.37 -2.01 37.19
CA LEU A 387 40.68 -1.41 37.50
C LEU A 387 41.02 -1.55 38.99
N GLY A 388 40.04 -1.34 39.88
CA GLY A 388 40.21 -1.53 41.32
C GLY A 388 40.57 -2.97 41.68
N ILE A 389 39.86 -3.94 41.09
CA ILE A 389 40.13 -5.37 41.26
C ILE A 389 41.54 -5.72 40.75
N MET A 390 41.93 -5.25 39.56
CA MET A 390 43.27 -5.47 39.02
C MET A 390 44.37 -4.87 39.90
N CYS A 391 44.16 -3.66 40.44
CA CYS A 391 45.09 -3.02 41.37
C CYS A 391 45.17 -3.78 42.71
N CYS A 392 44.05 -4.30 43.21
CA CYS A 392 44.01 -5.11 44.44
C CYS A 392 44.73 -6.45 44.25
N PHE A 393 44.50 -7.15 43.13
CA PHE A 393 45.25 -8.38 42.81
C PHE A 393 46.75 -8.10 42.66
N ARG A 394 47.13 -7.01 41.98
CA ARG A 394 48.54 -6.62 41.85
C ARG A 394 49.20 -6.26 43.19
N ARG A 395 48.45 -5.65 44.12
CA ARG A 395 48.91 -5.40 45.50
C ARG A 395 49.00 -6.68 46.32
N TYR A 396 48.08 -7.62 46.13
CA TYR A 396 48.11 -8.93 46.76
C TYR A 396 49.32 -9.75 46.30
N ASP A 397 49.59 -9.82 45.00
CA ASP A 397 50.76 -10.51 44.44
C ASP A 397 52.08 -9.89 44.92
N ASN A 398 52.17 -8.55 44.96
CA ASN A 398 53.34 -7.87 45.51
C ASN A 398 53.56 -8.21 47.00
N LYS A 399 52.48 -8.29 47.79
CA LYS A 399 52.55 -8.65 49.21
C LYS A 399 52.90 -10.13 49.43
N VAL A 400 52.44 -11.03 48.55
CA VAL A 400 52.82 -12.46 48.58
C VAL A 400 54.28 -12.64 48.20
N ASN A 401 54.78 -11.91 47.20
CA ASN A 401 56.20 -11.95 46.80
C ASN A 401 57.13 -11.40 47.92
N GLU A 402 56.73 -10.32 48.60
CA GLU A 402 57.48 -9.75 49.72
C GLU A 402 57.51 -10.68 50.96
N VAL A 403 56.47 -11.49 51.17
CA VAL A 403 56.45 -12.53 52.22
C VAL A 403 57.27 -13.76 51.80
N ALA A 404 57.26 -14.12 50.50
CA ALA A 404 58.03 -15.24 49.97
C ALA A 404 59.56 -15.00 50.00
N GLU A 405 60.02 -13.76 49.83
CA GLU A 405 61.45 -13.41 49.98
C GLU A 405 61.93 -13.41 51.45
N ASN A 406 61.01 -13.25 52.42
CA ASN A 406 61.33 -13.21 53.85
C ASN A 406 61.16 -14.57 54.56
N LEU A 407 60.77 -15.64 53.86
CA LEU A 407 60.79 -17.00 54.41
C LEU A 407 62.17 -17.65 54.18
N SER A 408 62.74 -18.21 55.25
CA SER A 408 63.96 -19.01 55.17
C SER A 408 63.78 -20.16 54.18
N LYS A 409 64.69 -20.25 53.20
CA LYS A 409 64.77 -21.39 52.26
C LYS A 409 64.97 -22.67 53.07
N LYS A 410 63.89 -23.43 53.29
CA LYS A 410 63.99 -24.80 53.78
C LYS A 410 64.69 -25.64 52.72
N PRO A 411 65.64 -26.52 53.09
CA PRO A 411 66.25 -27.44 52.14
C PRO A 411 65.18 -28.38 51.55
N PRO A 412 65.36 -28.86 50.31
CA PRO A 412 64.42 -29.77 49.69
C PRO A 412 64.24 -31.03 50.55
N VAL A 413 62.99 -31.49 50.64
CA VAL A 413 62.59 -32.69 51.38
C VAL A 413 63.40 -33.89 50.89
N GLY A 414 64.16 -34.55 51.78
CA GLY A 414 64.94 -35.75 51.46
C GLY A 414 66.33 -35.86 52.11
N VAL A 415 66.75 -34.90 52.93
CA VAL A 415 68.05 -34.97 53.63
C VAL A 415 67.83 -35.42 55.08
N ASP A 416 68.26 -36.65 55.33
CA ASP A 416 68.45 -37.31 56.63
C ASP A 416 67.28 -38.18 57.16
N TRP A 417 67.29 -39.44 56.71
CA TRP A 417 66.44 -40.54 57.16
C TRP A 417 67.19 -41.45 58.14
N THR A 418 67.52 -40.98 59.34
CA THR A 418 67.96 -41.87 60.42
C THR A 418 67.66 -41.27 61.79
N SER A 419 66.57 -41.71 62.44
CA SER A 419 66.37 -41.79 63.91
C SER A 419 64.89 -41.63 64.29
N TRP A 420 64.08 -42.66 64.07
CA TRP A 420 62.84 -42.82 64.84
C TRP A 420 63.07 -43.85 65.94
N LYS A 421 63.17 -43.34 67.17
CA LYS A 421 63.16 -44.14 68.39
C LYS A 421 61.81 -43.87 69.07
N TYR A 422 60.99 -44.90 69.16
CA TYR A 422 59.74 -44.94 69.92
C TYR A 422 59.99 -44.63 71.39
N ILE A 423 59.15 -43.78 72.01
CA ILE A 423 58.74 -43.88 73.41
C ILE A 423 57.27 -43.45 73.52
N ASP A 424 56.54 -44.28 74.26
CA ASP A 424 55.12 -44.38 74.49
C ASP A 424 54.46 -43.26 75.33
N GLU A 425 53.13 -43.38 75.39
CA GLU A 425 52.24 -43.13 76.56
C GLU A 425 52.10 -41.69 77.09
N ASP A 426 50.90 -41.12 76.91
CA ASP A 426 49.90 -40.97 77.99
C ASP A 426 48.71 -40.15 77.45
N SER A 427 47.54 -40.76 77.27
CA SER A 427 46.46 -40.91 78.26
C SER A 427 45.79 -39.57 78.65
N SER A 428 44.60 -39.33 78.11
CA SER A 428 43.37 -39.13 78.90
C SER A 428 42.20 -38.68 78.02
N VAL A 429 41.21 -39.56 77.99
CA VAL A 429 39.84 -39.35 77.54
C VAL A 429 39.08 -38.59 78.64
N SER A 430 38.18 -37.68 78.26
CA SER A 430 36.99 -37.41 79.07
C SER A 430 35.82 -36.94 78.19
N TYR A 431 34.83 -37.81 78.09
CA TYR A 431 33.46 -37.55 77.65
C TYR A 431 32.64 -36.93 78.79
N LYS A 432 31.67 -36.06 78.45
CA LYS A 432 30.37 -35.83 79.11
C LYS A 432 29.55 -34.90 78.20
N SER A 433 28.31 -35.17 77.79
CA SER A 433 27.36 -36.25 78.10
C SER A 433 26.52 -36.57 76.86
#